data_AF-A0A9P9J858-F1
#
_entry.id   AF-A0A9P9J858-F1
#
_cell.length_a   1.000
_cell.length_b   1.000
_cell.length_c   1.000
_cell.angle_alpha   90.00
_cell.angle_beta   90.00
_cell.angle_gamma   90.00
#
_symmetry.space_group_name_H-M   'P 1'
#
loop_
_entity.id
_entity.type
_entity.pdbx_description
1 polymer ?
#
loop_
_entity_poly.entity_id
_entity_poly.type
_entity_poly.pdbx_seq_one_letter_code
_entity_poly.pdbx_strand_id
1 'polypeptide(L)'
;MTWDSGMLDSHTHLGVNAPAGDRVSVRKKVTCSPVNVDDLITSTKGDGIVVIELQKLLNLNSSTPFTFQANRSTANGYSAVGGFYPGVLKSQGWAWPFNHAHADLSFCLIIQNSVAYPEAVYDPLFWANTSSTQKGVDGEVAYFGNNYFNILAYLEQVQLCNPRAAKCTNTTDPATALLELEALELNIKQRMTLSRTASLLGLINVASLGPQSLGAASLLARDQTYADIVSTSLPPDQWQKEARLWFETGLAMLQAHIIRFLGRIDLSSPVIYGRFLIYQPLAELPPGPERDAARTICRNQKIATTDRFQNFRVLDLMLVFALSLCIILTSLLLERCVKIVRRRWVTHTGQSRELAWDMDSKFWLLHVALGSVGVGPWRRGGKTMDSSIPVVDESPLVDWPT
;
A
#
# COMPACT_ATOMS: atom_id res chain seq x y z
N MET A 1 -9.23 -15.29 -22.55
CA MET A 1 -8.11 -14.33 -22.39
C MET A 1 -7.23 -14.78 -21.23
N THR A 2 -5.93 -14.51 -21.28
CA THR A 2 -5.00 -14.91 -20.21
C THR A 2 -4.13 -13.74 -19.80
N TRP A 3 -4.05 -13.51 -18.49
CA TRP A 3 -3.20 -12.52 -17.85
C TRP A 3 -2.10 -13.22 -17.06
N ASP A 4 -0.88 -12.72 -17.16
CA ASP A 4 0.29 -13.32 -16.57
C ASP A 4 1.18 -12.24 -15.98
N SER A 5 1.52 -12.37 -14.69
CA SER A 5 2.38 -11.41 -14.02
C SER A 5 3.85 -11.47 -14.48
N GLY A 6 4.23 -12.55 -15.17
CA GLY A 6 5.63 -12.95 -15.26
C GLY A 6 6.19 -13.34 -13.88
N MET A 7 7.51 -13.53 -13.80
CA MET A 7 8.17 -13.82 -12.52
C MET A 7 8.35 -12.56 -11.68
N LEU A 8 7.61 -12.49 -10.57
CA LEU A 8 7.73 -11.46 -9.56
C LEU A 8 8.80 -11.87 -8.55
N ASP A 9 9.94 -11.18 -8.57
CA ASP A 9 10.98 -11.31 -7.54
C ASP A 9 10.58 -10.63 -6.22
N SER A 10 10.84 -11.33 -5.11
CA SER A 10 10.44 -10.90 -3.77
C SER A 10 11.10 -9.59 -3.33
N HIS A 11 12.30 -9.28 -3.81
CA HIS A 11 13.06 -8.10 -3.39
C HIS A 11 12.69 -6.84 -4.18
N THR A 12 12.51 -6.99 -5.48
CA THR A 12 12.25 -5.90 -6.42
C THR A 12 10.77 -5.55 -6.45
N HIS A 13 9.89 -6.54 -6.60
CA HIS A 13 8.46 -6.31 -6.80
C HIS A 13 7.66 -6.34 -5.50
N LEU A 14 8.05 -7.18 -4.53
CA LEU A 14 7.28 -7.40 -3.30
C LEU A 14 7.86 -6.71 -2.07
N GLY A 15 9.01 -6.04 -2.20
CA GLY A 15 9.60 -5.24 -1.13
C GLY A 15 10.24 -6.05 0.01
N VAL A 16 10.52 -7.34 -0.15
CA VAL A 16 11.25 -8.13 0.87
C VAL A 16 12.75 -7.86 0.73
N ASN A 17 13.35 -7.08 1.65
CA ASN A 17 14.76 -6.72 1.61
C ASN A 17 15.69 -7.88 2.01
N ALA A 18 15.79 -8.89 1.14
CA ALA A 18 16.60 -10.07 1.34
C ALA A 18 17.89 -10.06 0.49
N PRO A 19 19.01 -10.62 0.99
CA PRO A 19 20.19 -10.90 0.17
C PRO A 19 19.84 -11.93 -0.91
N ALA A 20 20.63 -11.99 -1.98
CA ALA A 20 20.32 -12.82 -3.16
C ALA A 20 19.99 -14.29 -2.84
N GLY A 21 20.70 -14.90 -1.86
CA GLY A 21 20.49 -16.29 -1.44
C GLY A 21 19.19 -16.55 -0.67
N ASP A 22 18.47 -15.51 -0.25
CA ASP A 22 17.21 -15.59 0.52
C ASP A 22 15.99 -15.11 -0.29
N ARG A 23 16.19 -14.73 -1.57
CA ARG A 23 15.12 -14.26 -2.45
C ARG A 23 14.34 -15.43 -3.04
N VAL A 24 13.10 -15.14 -3.41
CA VAL A 24 12.17 -16.08 -4.04
C VAL A 24 11.44 -15.39 -5.18
N SER A 25 10.89 -16.17 -6.10
CA SER A 25 10.09 -15.64 -7.21
C SER A 25 8.74 -16.33 -7.26
N VAL A 26 7.70 -15.57 -7.63
CA VAL A 26 6.34 -16.07 -7.78
C VAL A 26 5.74 -15.60 -9.09
N ARG A 27 4.84 -16.39 -9.67
CA ARG A 27 4.02 -16.02 -10.83
C ARG A 27 2.56 -16.20 -10.50
N LYS A 28 1.72 -15.25 -10.88
CA LYS A 28 0.27 -15.40 -10.92
C LYS A 28 -0.17 -15.43 -12.37
N LYS A 29 -0.91 -16.49 -12.75
CA LYS A 29 -1.50 -16.66 -14.07
C LYS A 29 -3.01 -16.81 -13.92
N VAL A 30 -3.76 -16.02 -14.68
CA VAL A 30 -5.22 -15.99 -14.61
C VAL A 30 -5.76 -16.13 -16.02
N THR A 31 -6.59 -17.15 -16.27
CA THR A 31 -7.27 -17.32 -17.56
C THR A 31 -8.76 -17.10 -17.38
N CYS A 32 -9.34 -16.19 -18.15
CA CYS A 32 -10.74 -15.82 -18.04
C CYS A 32 -11.51 -15.91 -19.35
N SER A 33 -12.80 -16.21 -19.26
CA SER A 33 -13.73 -16.20 -20.38
C SER A 33 -15.13 -15.85 -19.92
N PRO A 34 -15.87 -15.02 -20.67
CA PRO A 34 -17.32 -14.93 -20.52
C PRO A 34 -17.92 -16.33 -20.73
N VAL A 35 -18.90 -16.68 -19.92
CA VAL A 35 -19.64 -17.93 -19.99
C VAL A 35 -21.12 -17.60 -20.02
N ASN A 36 -21.83 -18.15 -21.01
CA ASN A 36 -23.28 -18.12 -21.01
C ASN A 36 -23.82 -19.26 -20.13
N VAL A 37 -24.76 -18.94 -19.27
CA VAL A 37 -25.40 -19.84 -18.31
C VAL A 37 -26.93 -19.74 -18.36
N ASP A 38 -27.48 -19.24 -19.47
CA ASP A 38 -28.93 -19.12 -19.65
C ASP A 38 -29.66 -20.47 -19.50
N ASP A 39 -29.00 -21.57 -19.89
CA ASP A 39 -29.45 -22.95 -19.72
C ASP A 39 -29.40 -23.46 -18.27
N LEU A 40 -28.75 -22.72 -17.37
CA LEU A 40 -28.51 -23.08 -15.97
C LEU A 40 -29.39 -22.27 -15.00
N ILE A 41 -30.29 -21.45 -15.54
CA ILE A 41 -31.32 -20.74 -14.78
C ILE A 41 -32.32 -21.77 -14.21
N THR A 42 -32.33 -21.90 -12.88
CA THR A 42 -33.05 -22.98 -12.19
C THR A 42 -34.44 -22.64 -11.69
N SER A 43 -34.76 -21.37 -11.43
CA SER A 43 -36.14 -20.99 -11.10
C SER A 43 -36.44 -19.53 -11.41
N THR A 44 -37.67 -19.29 -11.88
CA THR A 44 -38.27 -17.96 -11.95
C THR A 44 -39.26 -17.86 -10.80
N LYS A 45 -39.02 -16.96 -9.85
CA LYS A 45 -40.07 -16.57 -8.89
C LYS A 45 -41.02 -15.62 -9.63
N GLY A 46 -42.31 -15.64 -9.27
CA GLY A 46 -43.26 -14.64 -9.76
C GLY A 46 -42.70 -13.22 -9.61
N ASP A 47 -43.14 -12.30 -10.47
CA ASP A 47 -42.67 -10.90 -10.59
C ASP A 47 -41.36 -10.67 -11.38
N GLY A 48 -40.99 -11.60 -12.27
CA GLY A 48 -39.83 -11.41 -13.16
C GLY A 48 -38.47 -11.54 -12.47
N ILE A 49 -38.46 -12.12 -11.27
CA ILE A 49 -37.26 -12.42 -10.48
C ILE A 49 -36.73 -13.78 -10.91
N VAL A 50 -35.46 -13.82 -11.33
CA VAL A 50 -34.78 -15.05 -11.73
C VAL A 50 -33.74 -15.42 -10.68
N VAL A 51 -33.72 -16.69 -10.29
CA VAL A 51 -32.78 -17.23 -9.31
C VAL A 51 -31.85 -18.25 -9.96
N ILE A 52 -30.55 -18.02 -9.82
CA ILE A 52 -29.51 -18.97 -10.21
C ILE A 52 -28.94 -19.65 -8.98
N GLU A 53 -28.80 -20.99 -9.05
CA GLU A 53 -28.21 -21.81 -8.00
C GLU A 53 -26.83 -22.31 -8.43
N LEU A 54 -25.78 -21.59 -8.05
CA LEU A 54 -24.41 -21.88 -8.49
C LEU A 54 -23.86 -23.21 -7.99
N GLN A 55 -24.40 -23.73 -6.89
CA GLN A 55 -24.02 -25.05 -6.41
C GLN A 55 -24.41 -26.18 -7.36
N LYS A 56 -25.50 -26.03 -8.13
CA LYS A 56 -25.89 -27.01 -9.16
C LYS A 56 -24.92 -26.98 -10.33
N LEU A 57 -24.40 -25.80 -10.68
CA LEU A 57 -23.38 -25.61 -11.70
C LEU A 57 -22.04 -26.29 -11.34
N LEU A 58 -21.74 -26.35 -10.05
CA LEU A 58 -20.49 -26.93 -9.54
C LEU A 58 -20.66 -28.33 -8.95
N ASN A 59 -21.86 -28.90 -9.04
CA ASN A 59 -22.26 -30.18 -8.44
C ASN A 59 -21.87 -30.29 -6.95
N LEU A 60 -22.00 -29.18 -6.22
CA LEU A 60 -21.59 -29.11 -4.82
C LEU A 60 -22.76 -29.48 -3.92
N ASN A 61 -22.53 -30.47 -3.05
CA ASN A 61 -23.46 -30.85 -1.99
C ASN A 61 -23.27 -29.95 -0.77
N SER A 62 -23.74 -28.70 -0.86
CA SER A 62 -23.81 -27.77 0.27
C SER A 62 -25.17 -27.84 0.95
N SER A 63 -25.21 -27.81 2.29
CA SER A 63 -26.46 -27.75 3.07
C SER A 63 -27.17 -26.39 2.95
N THR A 64 -26.42 -25.32 2.61
CA THR A 64 -26.96 -23.98 2.35
C THR A 64 -26.85 -23.65 0.85
N PRO A 65 -27.98 -23.42 0.16
CA PRO A 65 -27.96 -23.13 -1.26
C PRO A 65 -27.36 -21.75 -1.58
N PHE A 66 -26.31 -21.73 -2.40
CA PHE A 66 -25.77 -20.49 -2.96
C PHE A 66 -26.69 -19.98 -4.07
N THR A 67 -27.64 -19.12 -3.70
CA THR A 67 -28.64 -18.56 -4.60
C THR A 67 -28.39 -17.09 -4.86
N PHE A 68 -28.46 -16.67 -6.12
CA PHE A 68 -28.40 -15.26 -6.51
C PHE A 68 -29.67 -14.90 -7.26
N GLN A 69 -30.16 -13.69 -7.03
CA GLN A 69 -31.42 -13.21 -7.58
C GLN A 69 -31.16 -11.99 -8.45
N ALA A 70 -31.76 -11.98 -9.64
CA ALA A 70 -31.78 -10.84 -10.54
C ALA A 70 -33.23 -10.45 -10.81
N ASN A 71 -33.48 -9.14 -10.89
CA ASN A 71 -34.80 -8.61 -11.23
C ASN A 71 -34.65 -7.60 -12.36
N ARG A 72 -35.35 -7.82 -13.48
CA ARG A 72 -35.39 -6.87 -14.61
C ARG A 72 -36.53 -5.86 -14.52
N SER A 73 -37.42 -5.97 -13.54
CA SER A 73 -38.52 -5.00 -13.37
C SER A 73 -38.09 -3.72 -12.66
N THR A 74 -36.90 -3.69 -12.04
CA THR A 74 -36.41 -2.54 -11.27
C THR A 74 -35.06 -2.07 -11.80
N ALA A 75 -34.99 -0.80 -12.21
CA ALA A 75 -33.73 -0.13 -12.53
C ALA A 75 -32.98 0.18 -11.23
N ASN A 76 -31.82 -0.45 -11.02
CA ASN A 76 -31.04 -0.28 -9.78
C ASN A 76 -29.53 -0.42 -10.02
N GLY A 77 -29.02 0.16 -11.10
CA GLY A 77 -27.61 0.14 -11.50
C GLY A 77 -27.08 -1.27 -11.77
N TYR A 78 -25.80 -1.38 -12.16
CA TYR A 78 -25.20 -2.71 -12.23
C TYR A 78 -25.14 -3.34 -10.83
N SER A 79 -25.20 -4.67 -10.78
CA SER A 79 -24.84 -5.45 -9.60
C SER A 79 -23.81 -6.49 -9.98
N ALA A 80 -22.84 -6.72 -9.11
CA ALA A 80 -21.85 -7.76 -9.30
C ALA A 80 -21.77 -8.62 -8.04
N VAL A 81 -21.65 -9.93 -8.21
CA VAL A 81 -21.44 -10.86 -7.11
C VAL A 81 -20.39 -11.89 -7.51
N GLY A 82 -19.59 -12.34 -6.56
CA GLY A 82 -18.47 -13.26 -6.81
C GLY A 82 -18.56 -14.51 -5.98
N GLY A 83 -17.93 -15.58 -6.47
CA GLY A 83 -17.70 -16.80 -5.70
C GLY A 83 -16.39 -17.45 -6.08
N PHE A 84 -15.79 -18.11 -5.10
CA PHE A 84 -14.45 -18.68 -5.18
C PHE A 84 -14.48 -20.14 -4.73
N TYR A 85 -13.82 -21.00 -5.50
CA TYR A 85 -13.79 -22.44 -5.30
C TYR A 85 -12.34 -22.93 -5.38
N PRO A 86 -11.78 -23.37 -4.24
CA PRO A 86 -10.44 -23.93 -4.21
C PRO A 86 -10.33 -25.20 -5.06
N GLY A 87 -9.30 -25.27 -5.90
CA GLY A 87 -9.00 -26.44 -6.75
C GLY A 87 -8.78 -27.72 -5.95
N VAL A 88 -8.33 -27.62 -4.69
CA VAL A 88 -8.19 -28.78 -3.78
C VAL A 88 -9.52 -29.48 -3.47
N LEU A 89 -10.66 -28.78 -3.58
CA LEU A 89 -12.00 -29.33 -3.35
C LEU A 89 -12.61 -29.95 -4.61
N LYS A 90 -11.83 -30.08 -5.69
CA LYS A 90 -12.27 -30.63 -6.98
C LYS A 90 -12.78 -32.07 -6.91
N SER A 91 -12.39 -32.86 -5.91
CA SER A 91 -12.93 -34.22 -5.68
C SER A 91 -14.46 -34.23 -5.47
N GLN A 92 -15.08 -33.06 -5.27
CA GLN A 92 -16.54 -32.88 -5.20
C GLN A 92 -17.21 -32.73 -6.59
N GLY A 93 -16.44 -32.72 -7.68
CA GLY A 93 -16.94 -32.92 -9.05
C GLY A 93 -17.42 -31.67 -9.78
N TRP A 94 -16.52 -30.77 -10.19
CA TRP A 94 -16.91 -29.61 -11.00
C TRP A 94 -17.45 -30.02 -12.39
N ALA A 95 -18.57 -29.42 -12.81
CA ALA A 95 -19.11 -29.66 -14.15
C ALA A 95 -18.21 -29.08 -15.26
N TRP A 96 -18.28 -29.68 -16.45
CA TRP A 96 -17.64 -29.14 -17.66
C TRP A 96 -18.29 -27.78 -18.03
N PRO A 97 -17.53 -26.76 -18.47
CA PRO A 97 -16.11 -26.74 -18.88
C PRO A 97 -15.11 -26.45 -17.76
N PHE A 98 -15.53 -26.35 -16.50
CA PHE A 98 -14.69 -25.84 -15.41
C PHE A 98 -13.74 -26.86 -14.77
N ASN A 99 -13.79 -28.13 -15.21
CA ASN A 99 -13.08 -29.27 -14.62
C ASN A 99 -11.54 -29.27 -14.86
N HIS A 100 -10.84 -28.21 -14.46
CA HIS A 100 -9.37 -28.11 -14.56
C HIS A 100 -8.70 -28.63 -13.28
N ALA A 101 -7.70 -29.51 -13.40
CA ALA A 101 -7.13 -30.24 -12.25
C ALA A 101 -6.16 -29.41 -11.37
N HIS A 102 -5.71 -28.26 -11.85
CA HIS A 102 -4.58 -27.53 -11.29
C HIS A 102 -4.84 -26.02 -11.25
N ALA A 103 -6.07 -25.61 -10.94
CA ALA A 103 -6.46 -24.21 -10.87
C ALA A 103 -7.57 -23.99 -9.83
N ASP A 104 -7.53 -22.85 -9.17
CA ASP A 104 -8.68 -22.34 -8.44
C ASP A 104 -9.69 -21.74 -9.42
N LEU A 105 -10.98 -21.87 -9.11
CA LEU A 105 -12.06 -21.32 -9.91
C LEU A 105 -12.68 -20.12 -9.21
N SER A 106 -12.64 -18.98 -9.87
CA SER A 106 -13.36 -17.77 -9.47
C SER A 106 -14.43 -17.47 -10.49
N PHE A 107 -15.64 -17.14 -10.06
CA PHE A 107 -16.68 -16.60 -10.93
C PHE A 107 -17.08 -15.21 -10.49
N CYS A 108 -17.42 -14.39 -11.48
CA CYS A 108 -17.93 -13.03 -11.31
C CYS A 108 -19.24 -12.95 -12.07
N LEU A 109 -20.36 -12.90 -11.35
CA LEU A 109 -21.70 -12.70 -11.91
C LEU A 109 -21.98 -11.22 -11.98
N ILE A 110 -22.48 -10.78 -13.12
CA ILE A 110 -22.88 -9.41 -13.37
C ILE A 110 -24.34 -9.41 -13.77
N ILE A 111 -25.08 -8.51 -13.14
CA ILE A 111 -26.50 -8.29 -13.33
C ILE A 111 -26.64 -6.84 -13.80
N GLN A 112 -27.31 -6.63 -14.93
CA GLN A 112 -27.45 -5.30 -15.51
C GLN A 112 -28.63 -4.50 -14.92
N ASN A 113 -29.50 -5.11 -14.08
CA ASN A 113 -30.72 -4.53 -13.48
C ASN A 113 -31.42 -3.47 -14.34
N SER A 114 -31.70 -3.80 -15.61
CA SER A 114 -32.39 -2.91 -16.55
C SER A 114 -31.77 -1.51 -16.71
N VAL A 115 -30.44 -1.41 -16.61
CA VAL A 115 -29.69 -0.25 -17.08
C VAL A 115 -29.89 -0.11 -18.59
N ALA A 116 -30.27 1.08 -19.03
CA ALA A 116 -30.54 1.43 -20.42
C ALA A 116 -29.28 1.96 -21.11
N TYR A 117 -29.09 1.57 -22.37
CA TYR A 117 -28.07 2.13 -23.26
C TYR A 117 -28.72 2.89 -24.42
N PRO A 118 -28.14 4.01 -24.87
CA PRO A 118 -28.64 4.76 -26.02
C PRO A 118 -28.34 4.06 -27.36
N GLU A 119 -27.33 3.19 -27.42
CA GLU A 119 -27.00 2.38 -28.61
C GLU A 119 -26.79 0.90 -28.23
N ALA A 120 -26.76 0.04 -29.24
CA ALA A 120 -26.50 -1.39 -29.03
C ALA A 120 -25.09 -1.64 -28.51
N VAL A 121 -24.96 -2.55 -27.54
CA VAL A 121 -23.71 -2.95 -26.91
C VAL A 121 -23.39 -4.40 -27.29
N TYR A 122 -22.26 -4.58 -27.97
CA TYR A 122 -21.77 -5.88 -28.46
C TYR A 122 -20.69 -6.51 -27.57
N ASP A 123 -20.57 -6.04 -26.33
CA ASP A 123 -19.69 -6.64 -25.33
C ASP A 123 -20.32 -7.94 -24.78
N PRO A 124 -19.62 -9.09 -24.76
CA PRO A 124 -20.17 -10.36 -24.27
C PRO A 124 -20.68 -10.34 -22.82
N LEU A 125 -20.14 -9.46 -21.97
CA LEU A 125 -20.48 -9.36 -20.56
C LEU A 125 -21.62 -8.35 -20.30
N PHE A 126 -21.77 -7.36 -21.18
CA PHE A 126 -22.79 -6.32 -21.12
C PHE A 126 -23.74 -6.34 -22.34
N TRP A 127 -23.91 -7.51 -22.94
CA TRP A 127 -24.60 -7.66 -24.22
C TRP A 127 -26.02 -7.08 -24.18
N ALA A 128 -26.28 -6.11 -25.07
CA ALA A 128 -27.56 -5.44 -25.23
C ALA A 128 -27.79 -5.15 -26.72
N ASN A 129 -28.71 -5.88 -27.35
CA ASN A 129 -28.99 -5.74 -28.78
C ASN A 129 -30.47 -5.42 -29.06
N THR A 130 -30.86 -5.43 -30.33
CA THR A 130 -32.22 -5.10 -30.78
C THR A 130 -33.31 -6.06 -30.28
N SER A 131 -32.96 -7.18 -29.63
CA SER A 131 -33.97 -8.10 -29.07
C SER A 131 -34.55 -7.62 -27.74
N SER A 132 -33.92 -6.64 -27.10
CA SER A 132 -34.32 -6.12 -25.78
C SER A 132 -34.31 -4.60 -25.83
N THR A 133 -35.29 -4.02 -26.52
CA THR A 133 -35.40 -2.57 -26.72
C THR A 133 -36.74 -2.02 -26.25
N GLN A 134 -36.74 -0.82 -25.69
CA GLN A 134 -37.94 -0.05 -25.41
C GLN A 134 -37.92 1.25 -26.21
N LYS A 135 -39.03 1.56 -26.89
CA LYS A 135 -39.20 2.84 -27.59
C LYS A 135 -39.84 3.85 -26.64
N GLY A 136 -39.17 4.99 -26.47
CA GLY A 136 -39.70 6.14 -25.76
C GLY A 136 -40.81 6.84 -26.55
N VAL A 137 -41.49 7.78 -25.89
CA VAL A 137 -42.57 8.59 -26.49
C VAL A 137 -42.03 9.47 -27.63
N ASP A 138 -40.77 9.90 -27.52
CA ASP A 138 -40.09 10.77 -28.50
C ASP A 138 -39.49 10.00 -29.69
N GLY A 139 -39.68 8.66 -29.75
CA GLY A 139 -39.13 7.80 -30.80
C GLY A 139 -37.71 7.29 -30.54
N GLU A 140 -37.04 7.78 -29.48
CA GLU A 140 -35.75 7.28 -29.01
C GLU A 140 -35.83 5.81 -28.59
N VAL A 141 -34.80 5.03 -28.93
CA VAL A 141 -34.72 3.59 -28.63
C VAL A 141 -33.71 3.36 -27.52
N ALA A 142 -34.16 2.84 -26.39
CA ALA A 142 -33.29 2.36 -25.32
C ALA A 142 -33.03 0.86 -25.47
N TYR A 143 -31.77 0.45 -25.34
CA TYR A 143 -31.32 -0.94 -25.37
C TYR A 143 -31.09 -1.44 -23.94
N PHE A 144 -31.48 -2.67 -23.64
CA PHE A 144 -31.34 -3.28 -22.33
C PHE A 144 -30.61 -4.62 -22.43
N GLY A 145 -29.96 -5.02 -21.34
CA GLY A 145 -29.26 -6.31 -21.26
C GLY A 145 -30.15 -7.50 -21.65
N ASN A 146 -29.63 -8.36 -22.52
CA ASN A 146 -30.36 -9.52 -23.02
C ASN A 146 -30.52 -10.64 -21.99
N ASN A 147 -29.53 -10.80 -21.11
CA ASN A 147 -29.42 -11.92 -20.17
C ASN A 147 -29.68 -11.45 -18.73
N TYR A 148 -30.17 -12.35 -17.87
CA TYR A 148 -30.43 -12.02 -16.46
C TYR A 148 -29.13 -11.97 -15.67
N PHE A 149 -28.21 -12.89 -15.97
CA PHE A 149 -26.89 -12.97 -15.40
C PHE A 149 -25.89 -13.14 -16.54
N ASN A 150 -24.80 -12.39 -16.49
CA ASN A 150 -23.63 -12.66 -17.31
C ASN A 150 -22.50 -13.10 -16.38
N ILE A 151 -21.81 -14.18 -16.72
CA ILE A 151 -20.76 -14.74 -15.87
C ILE A 151 -19.41 -14.59 -16.55
N LEU A 152 -18.44 -14.10 -15.80
CA LEU A 152 -17.03 -14.13 -16.17
C LEU A 152 -16.33 -15.15 -15.25
N ALA A 153 -15.90 -16.26 -15.85
CA ALA A 153 -15.21 -17.34 -15.14
C ALA A 153 -13.70 -17.18 -15.26
N TYR A 154 -12.98 -17.54 -14.20
CA TYR A 154 -11.55 -17.37 -14.04
C TYR A 154 -10.93 -18.66 -13.52
N LEU A 155 -9.84 -19.08 -14.15
CA LEU A 155 -8.93 -20.12 -13.67
C LEU A 155 -7.67 -19.43 -13.15
N GLU A 156 -7.43 -19.53 -11.86
CA GLU A 156 -6.30 -18.90 -11.19
C GLU A 156 -5.24 -19.95 -10.83
N GLN A 157 -4.01 -19.69 -11.25
CA GLN A 157 -2.87 -20.56 -11.04
C GLN A 157 -1.67 -19.75 -10.56
N VAL A 158 -0.79 -20.40 -9.82
CA VAL A 158 0.45 -19.83 -9.32
C VAL A 158 1.62 -20.75 -9.63
N GLN A 159 2.80 -20.15 -9.64
CA GLN A 159 4.07 -20.87 -9.70
C GLN A 159 5.01 -20.28 -8.64
N LEU A 160 5.61 -21.15 -7.82
CA LEU A 160 6.53 -20.76 -6.76
C LEU A 160 7.93 -21.24 -7.11
N CYS A 161 8.93 -20.37 -6.99
CA CYS A 161 10.28 -20.65 -7.46
C CYS A 161 11.36 -20.28 -6.44
N ASN A 162 12.35 -21.16 -6.36
CA ASN A 162 13.65 -20.89 -5.75
C ASN A 162 14.66 -20.49 -6.83
N PRO A 163 14.97 -19.19 -7.00
CA PRO A 163 15.88 -18.74 -8.05
C PRO A 163 17.32 -19.24 -7.83
N ARG A 164 17.73 -19.54 -6.59
CA ARG A 164 19.08 -20.05 -6.29
C ARG A 164 19.27 -21.49 -6.76
N ALA A 165 18.26 -22.34 -6.51
CA ALA A 165 18.30 -23.75 -6.91
C ALA A 165 17.80 -23.97 -8.35
N ALA A 166 17.31 -22.91 -9.02
CA ALA A 166 16.62 -22.99 -10.30
C ALA A 166 15.45 -24.01 -10.32
N LYS A 167 14.78 -24.18 -9.17
CA LYS A 167 13.65 -25.09 -9.00
C LYS A 167 12.35 -24.30 -8.87
N CYS A 168 11.31 -24.77 -9.55
CA CYS A 168 9.97 -24.21 -9.49
C CYS A 168 8.94 -25.32 -9.33
N THR A 169 7.81 -24.99 -8.70
CA THR A 169 6.62 -25.86 -8.74
C THR A 169 6.07 -25.92 -10.16
N ASN A 170 5.17 -26.88 -10.39
CA ASN A 170 4.29 -26.78 -11.55
C ASN A 170 3.38 -25.56 -11.41
N THR A 171 2.84 -25.08 -12.54
CA THR A 171 1.81 -24.04 -12.51
C THR A 171 0.50 -24.68 -12.07
N THR A 172 0.10 -24.45 -10.82
CA THR A 172 -1.04 -25.12 -10.17
C THR A 172 -1.78 -24.16 -9.24
N ASP A 173 -2.85 -24.60 -8.58
CA ASP A 173 -3.52 -23.81 -7.55
C ASP A 173 -2.61 -23.51 -6.33
N PRO A 174 -2.86 -22.43 -5.58
CA PRO A 174 -2.05 -22.04 -4.43
C PRO A 174 -1.91 -23.10 -3.34
N ALA A 175 -2.96 -23.89 -3.07
CA ALA A 175 -2.93 -24.91 -2.03
C ALA A 175 -2.01 -26.08 -2.43
N THR A 176 -2.11 -26.57 -3.66
CA THR A 176 -1.22 -27.60 -4.20
C THR A 176 0.22 -27.09 -4.30
N ALA A 177 0.42 -25.83 -4.74
CA ALA A 177 1.76 -25.23 -4.80
C ALA A 177 2.44 -25.14 -3.42
N LEU A 178 1.67 -24.93 -2.35
CA LEU A 178 2.16 -24.97 -0.97
C LEU A 178 2.64 -26.37 -0.55
N LEU A 179 1.94 -27.42 -0.98
CA LEU A 179 2.33 -28.81 -0.71
C LEU A 179 3.63 -29.19 -1.45
N GLU A 180 3.89 -28.58 -2.61
CA GLU A 180 5.10 -28.82 -3.41
C GLU A 180 6.34 -28.03 -2.92
N LEU A 181 6.24 -27.22 -1.86
CA LEU A 181 7.36 -26.39 -1.38
C LEU A 181 8.60 -27.19 -0.96
N GLU A 182 8.42 -28.43 -0.49
CA GLU A 182 9.53 -29.28 -0.07
C GLU A 182 10.47 -29.66 -1.23
N ALA A 183 9.93 -29.72 -2.45
CA ALA A 183 10.71 -30.03 -3.65
C ALA A 183 11.65 -28.88 -4.09
N LEU A 184 11.48 -27.68 -3.54
CA LEU A 184 12.18 -26.47 -3.97
C LEU A 184 13.52 -26.20 -3.25
N GLU A 185 13.96 -27.08 -2.35
CA GLU A 185 15.22 -26.94 -1.59
C GLU A 185 15.36 -25.56 -0.91
N LEU A 186 14.29 -25.12 -0.25
CA LEU A 186 14.20 -23.79 0.33
C LEU A 186 14.95 -23.70 1.65
N ASN A 187 15.65 -22.59 1.86
CA ASN A 187 16.05 -22.20 3.20
C ASN A 187 14.84 -21.69 4.02
N ILE A 188 15.00 -21.54 5.33
CA ILE A 188 13.90 -21.17 6.24
C ILE A 188 13.25 -19.82 5.85
N LYS A 189 14.04 -18.81 5.45
CA LYS A 189 13.51 -17.50 5.05
C LYS A 189 12.77 -17.54 3.72
N GLN A 190 13.28 -18.31 2.77
CA GLN A 190 12.63 -18.54 1.48
C GLN A 190 11.29 -19.28 1.68
N ARG A 191 11.28 -20.34 2.50
CA ARG A 191 10.07 -21.10 2.86
C ARG A 191 9.03 -20.20 3.51
N MET A 192 9.42 -19.36 4.46
CA MET A 192 8.50 -18.42 5.11
C MET A 192 7.94 -17.39 4.13
N THR A 193 8.77 -16.87 3.22
CA THR A 193 8.34 -15.89 2.23
C THR A 193 7.38 -16.51 1.21
N LEU A 194 7.70 -17.69 0.67
CA LEU A 194 6.84 -18.39 -0.29
C LEU A 194 5.54 -18.88 0.34
N SER A 195 5.59 -19.49 1.53
CA SER A 195 4.40 -19.97 2.23
C SER A 195 3.39 -18.85 2.43
N ARG A 196 3.88 -17.69 2.90
CA ARG A 196 3.07 -16.49 3.07
C ARG A 196 2.53 -15.96 1.74
N THR A 197 3.40 -15.83 0.74
CA THR A 197 3.01 -15.27 -0.57
C THR A 197 1.97 -16.13 -1.25
N ALA A 198 2.12 -17.46 -1.25
CA ALA A 198 1.15 -18.39 -1.79
C ALA A 198 -0.18 -18.36 -1.01
N SER A 199 -0.11 -18.28 0.32
CA SER A 199 -1.29 -18.10 1.17
C SER A 199 -2.05 -16.81 0.84
N LEU A 200 -1.34 -15.69 0.63
CA LEU A 200 -1.98 -14.45 0.15
C LEU A 200 -2.63 -14.67 -1.21
N LEU A 201 -1.92 -15.29 -2.16
CA LEU A 201 -2.41 -15.46 -3.52
C LEU A 201 -3.74 -16.22 -3.60
N GLY A 202 -3.99 -17.18 -2.70
CA GLY A 202 -5.31 -17.83 -2.58
C GLY A 202 -6.40 -16.93 -1.99
N LEU A 203 -6.06 -16.03 -1.07
CA LEU A 203 -7.00 -15.06 -0.48
C LEU A 203 -7.34 -13.91 -1.42
N ILE A 204 -6.35 -13.41 -2.17
CA ILE A 204 -6.51 -12.31 -3.12
C ILE A 204 -6.86 -12.81 -4.52
N ASN A 205 -7.79 -13.78 -4.57
CA ASN A 205 -8.41 -14.25 -5.80
C ASN A 205 -9.31 -13.17 -6.41
N VAL A 206 -9.62 -13.31 -7.70
CA VAL A 206 -10.35 -12.29 -8.47
C VAL A 206 -11.76 -12.05 -7.91
N ALA A 207 -12.48 -13.11 -7.55
CA ALA A 207 -13.83 -13.00 -7.03
C ALA A 207 -13.87 -12.26 -5.69
N SER A 208 -12.95 -12.60 -4.78
CA SER A 208 -12.85 -11.99 -3.45
C SER A 208 -12.47 -10.51 -3.50
N LEU A 209 -11.59 -10.09 -4.41
CA LEU A 209 -11.20 -8.69 -4.52
C LEU A 209 -12.17 -7.82 -5.32
N GLY A 210 -12.83 -8.39 -6.32
CA GLY A 210 -13.79 -7.67 -7.14
C GLY A 210 -15.21 -7.83 -6.61
N PRO A 211 -16.07 -8.59 -7.29
CA PRO A 211 -17.51 -8.60 -7.00
C PRO A 211 -17.92 -9.05 -5.60
N GLN A 212 -17.19 -9.94 -4.92
CA GLN A 212 -17.58 -10.41 -3.59
C GLN A 212 -17.44 -9.33 -2.52
N SER A 213 -16.42 -8.48 -2.60
CA SER A 213 -16.16 -7.43 -1.59
C SER A 213 -16.74 -6.07 -1.98
N LEU A 214 -16.68 -5.70 -3.25
CA LEU A 214 -17.04 -4.36 -3.73
C LEU A 214 -18.39 -4.33 -4.47
N GLY A 215 -18.94 -5.49 -4.82
CA GLY A 215 -20.14 -5.59 -5.63
C GLY A 215 -20.00 -4.78 -6.92
N ALA A 216 -21.02 -3.98 -7.22
CA ALA A 216 -21.06 -3.11 -8.40
C ALA A 216 -19.90 -2.10 -8.46
N ALA A 217 -19.33 -1.69 -7.32
CA ALA A 217 -18.20 -0.75 -7.28
C ALA A 217 -16.91 -1.34 -7.88
N SER A 218 -16.87 -2.65 -8.13
CA SER A 218 -15.74 -3.28 -8.82
C SER A 218 -15.77 -3.10 -10.34
N LEU A 219 -16.86 -2.59 -10.92
CA LEU A 219 -17.06 -2.50 -12.38
C LEU A 219 -16.70 -1.10 -12.91
N LEU A 220 -15.85 -1.03 -13.93
CA LEU A 220 -15.60 0.19 -14.70
C LEU A 220 -16.87 0.66 -15.43
N ALA A 221 -17.72 -0.27 -15.86
CA ALA A 221 -19.00 0.06 -16.50
C ALA A 221 -19.92 0.86 -15.57
N ARG A 222 -19.80 0.69 -14.24
CA ARG A 222 -20.59 1.47 -13.26
C ARG A 222 -20.23 2.95 -13.30
N ASP A 223 -18.97 3.30 -13.50
CA ASP A 223 -18.52 4.70 -13.54
C ASP A 223 -19.10 5.47 -14.75
N GLN A 224 -19.65 4.75 -15.74
CA GLN A 224 -20.31 5.32 -16.92
C GLN A 224 -21.83 5.43 -16.78
N THR A 225 -22.37 5.10 -15.60
CA THR A 225 -23.81 5.20 -15.33
C THR A 225 -24.21 6.55 -14.78
N TYR A 226 -25.37 7.04 -15.23
CA TYR A 226 -26.05 8.21 -14.72
C TYR A 226 -27.30 7.80 -13.95
N ALA A 227 -27.37 8.25 -12.70
CA ALA A 227 -28.48 7.97 -11.78
C ALA A 227 -28.82 6.47 -11.63
N ASP A 228 -27.86 5.57 -11.84
CA ASP A 228 -28.03 4.11 -11.82
C ASP A 228 -29.11 3.57 -12.79
N ILE A 229 -29.53 4.35 -13.79
CA ILE A 229 -30.63 4.01 -14.71
C ILE A 229 -30.13 3.94 -16.16
N VAL A 230 -29.26 4.86 -16.56
CA VAL A 230 -28.77 4.97 -17.94
C VAL A 230 -27.25 4.87 -17.94
N SER A 231 -26.68 4.10 -18.86
CA SER A 231 -25.24 4.04 -19.09
C SER A 231 -24.91 4.56 -20.47
N THR A 232 -23.70 5.09 -20.66
CA THR A 232 -23.19 5.29 -22.02
C THR A 232 -22.99 3.94 -22.72
N SER A 233 -23.07 3.91 -24.04
CA SER A 233 -22.79 2.70 -24.81
C SER A 233 -21.37 2.20 -24.52
N LEU A 234 -21.26 0.92 -24.18
CA LEU A 234 -20.00 0.29 -23.82
C LEU A 234 -19.28 -0.25 -25.06
N PRO A 235 -17.93 -0.15 -25.12
CA PRO A 235 -17.17 -0.72 -26.21
C PRO A 235 -17.17 -2.26 -26.15
N PRO A 236 -16.95 -2.96 -27.29
CA PRO A 236 -17.03 -4.42 -27.36
C PRO A 236 -15.93 -5.16 -26.57
N ASP A 237 -14.92 -4.44 -26.08
CA ASP A 237 -13.81 -4.94 -25.28
C ASP A 237 -13.94 -4.60 -23.78
N GLN A 238 -15.10 -4.10 -23.34
CA GLN A 238 -15.33 -3.67 -21.96
C GLN A 238 -15.04 -4.81 -20.96
N TRP A 239 -15.47 -6.04 -21.24
CA TRP A 239 -15.20 -7.20 -20.38
C TRP A 239 -13.70 -7.46 -20.17
N GLN A 240 -12.86 -7.13 -21.16
CA GLN A 240 -11.41 -7.28 -21.06
C GLN A 240 -10.82 -6.23 -20.12
N LYS A 241 -11.38 -5.01 -20.13
CA LYS A 241 -11.00 -3.92 -19.22
C LYS A 241 -11.39 -4.26 -17.78
N GLU A 242 -12.59 -4.81 -17.57
CA GLU A 242 -13.01 -5.30 -16.25
C GLU A 242 -12.06 -6.40 -15.74
N ALA A 243 -11.78 -7.40 -16.57
CA ALA A 243 -10.88 -8.48 -16.22
C ALA A 243 -9.45 -8.00 -15.91
N ARG A 244 -8.96 -7.01 -16.67
CA ARG A 244 -7.65 -6.38 -16.46
C ARG A 244 -7.61 -5.66 -15.12
N LEU A 245 -8.62 -4.84 -14.82
CA LEU A 245 -8.70 -4.08 -13.58
C LEU A 245 -8.60 -5.01 -12.36
N TRP A 246 -9.38 -6.10 -12.35
CA TRP A 246 -9.36 -7.03 -11.22
C TRP A 246 -8.03 -7.78 -11.08
N PHE A 247 -7.40 -8.14 -12.20
CA PHE A 247 -6.07 -8.75 -12.20
C PHE A 247 -5.01 -7.79 -11.64
N GLU A 248 -4.95 -6.55 -12.14
CA GLU A 248 -4.00 -5.53 -11.69
C GLU A 248 -4.23 -5.14 -10.22
N THR A 249 -5.49 -5.04 -9.80
CA THR A 249 -5.87 -4.81 -8.40
C THR A 249 -5.40 -5.96 -7.50
N GLY A 250 -5.49 -7.21 -7.98
CA GLY A 250 -4.93 -8.37 -7.29
C GLY A 250 -3.42 -8.26 -7.06
N LEU A 251 -2.66 -7.85 -8.07
CA LEU A 251 -1.22 -7.66 -7.94
C LEU A 251 -0.87 -6.49 -7.01
N ALA A 252 -1.61 -5.38 -7.07
CA ALA A 252 -1.43 -4.26 -6.16
C ALA A 252 -1.74 -4.66 -4.70
N MET A 253 -2.81 -5.43 -4.49
CA MET A 253 -3.16 -5.97 -3.17
C MET A 253 -2.10 -6.94 -2.65
N LEU A 254 -1.45 -7.73 -3.51
CA LEU A 254 -0.32 -8.57 -3.12
C LEU A 254 0.83 -7.72 -2.55
N GLN A 255 1.21 -6.65 -3.25
CA GLN A 255 2.25 -5.73 -2.79
C GLN A 255 1.88 -5.06 -1.46
N ALA A 256 0.64 -4.58 -1.34
CA ALA A 256 0.14 -3.95 -0.12
C ALA A 256 0.14 -4.91 1.08
N HIS A 257 -0.32 -6.15 0.90
CA HIS A 257 -0.39 -7.14 1.97
C HIS A 257 1.00 -7.62 2.40
N ILE A 258 1.95 -7.69 1.49
CA ILE A 258 3.32 -8.08 1.85
C ILE A 258 3.95 -7.04 2.77
N ILE A 259 3.70 -5.74 2.54
CA ILE A 259 4.13 -4.63 3.42
C ILE A 259 3.35 -4.60 4.74
N ARG A 260 2.04 -4.89 4.72
CA ARG A 260 1.20 -4.95 5.94
C ARG A 260 1.56 -6.08 6.90
N PHE A 261 2.62 -6.84 6.62
CA PHE A 261 3.25 -7.77 7.54
C PHE A 261 3.56 -7.18 8.92
N LEU A 262 3.73 -5.86 9.00
CA LEU A 262 4.04 -5.11 10.21
C LEU A 262 2.84 -4.91 11.16
N GLY A 263 1.60 -5.15 10.70
CA GLY A 263 0.38 -4.95 11.48
C GLY A 263 -0.31 -6.25 11.87
N ARG A 264 -1.06 -6.25 12.98
CA ARG A 264 -2.07 -7.28 13.23
C ARG A 264 -3.11 -7.18 12.11
N ILE A 265 -3.06 -8.07 11.13
CA ILE A 265 -4.21 -8.27 10.25
C ILE A 265 -5.13 -9.20 11.04
N ASP A 266 -6.13 -8.61 11.69
CA ASP A 266 -7.16 -9.33 12.41
C ASP A 266 -8.10 -9.98 11.38
N LEU A 267 -7.70 -11.14 10.84
CA LEU A 267 -8.53 -11.96 9.94
C LEU A 267 -9.43 -12.90 10.76
N SER A 268 -10.07 -12.36 11.80
CA SER A 268 -10.97 -13.08 12.72
C SER A 268 -12.33 -13.44 12.07
N SER A 269 -12.31 -13.96 10.84
CA SER A 269 -13.38 -14.81 10.33
C SER A 269 -12.88 -16.26 10.28
N PRO A 270 -13.16 -17.06 11.34
CA PRO A 270 -12.63 -18.42 11.49
C PRO A 270 -13.27 -19.45 10.55
N VAL A 271 -14.28 -19.07 9.77
CA VAL A 271 -15.28 -20.04 9.28
C VAL A 271 -14.92 -20.71 7.94
N ILE A 272 -14.09 -20.10 7.09
CA ILE A 272 -13.80 -20.67 5.75
C ILE A 272 -12.36 -21.19 5.61
N TYR A 273 -11.41 -20.61 6.34
CA TYR A 273 -9.98 -20.86 6.11
C TYR A 273 -9.26 -21.57 7.27
N GLY A 274 -10.00 -22.01 8.29
CA GLY A 274 -9.53 -22.47 9.60
C GLY A 274 -8.59 -23.70 9.64
N ARG A 275 -8.11 -24.19 8.50
CA ARG A 275 -7.04 -25.22 8.43
C ARG A 275 -6.00 -25.02 7.34
N PHE A 276 -6.23 -24.14 6.35
CA PHE A 276 -5.37 -24.03 5.17
C PHE A 276 -4.52 -22.75 5.13
N LEU A 277 -4.84 -21.75 5.94
CA LEU A 277 -4.15 -20.46 5.94
C LEU A 277 -3.75 -20.08 7.36
N ILE A 278 -2.63 -20.62 7.81
CA ILE A 278 -2.05 -20.28 9.11
C ILE A 278 -1.38 -18.90 8.98
N TYR A 279 -2.17 -17.83 9.14
CA TYR A 279 -1.65 -16.53 9.50
C TYR A 279 -1.59 -16.43 11.02
N GLN A 280 -0.59 -17.07 11.63
CA GLN A 280 -0.26 -16.73 13.02
C GLN A 280 0.53 -15.42 13.03
N PRO A 281 0.09 -14.41 13.79
CA PRO A 281 0.90 -13.22 14.00
C PRO A 281 2.24 -13.61 14.61
N LEU A 282 3.30 -12.82 14.35
CA LEU A 282 4.66 -13.08 14.84
C LEU A 282 4.74 -13.28 16.37
N ALA A 283 3.77 -12.74 17.11
CA ALA A 283 3.63 -12.88 18.55
C ALA A 283 3.19 -14.29 18.99
N GLU A 284 2.44 -15.01 18.16
CA GLU A 284 1.89 -16.35 18.45
C GLU A 284 2.79 -17.50 18.00
N LEU A 285 3.78 -17.22 17.14
CA LEU A 285 4.77 -18.23 16.74
C LEU A 285 5.63 -18.65 17.96
N PRO A 286 5.83 -19.97 18.18
CA PRO A 286 6.70 -20.46 19.23
C PRO A 286 8.14 -19.97 19.02
N PRO A 287 8.94 -19.82 20.10
CA PRO A 287 10.35 -19.50 19.96
C PRO A 287 11.06 -20.59 19.14
N GLY A 288 11.75 -20.19 18.08
CA GLY A 288 12.38 -21.10 17.13
C GLY A 288 12.87 -20.39 15.87
N PRO A 289 13.54 -21.12 14.96
CA PRO A 289 14.17 -20.53 13.78
C PRO A 289 13.16 -19.89 12.81
N GLU A 290 11.93 -20.37 12.78
CA GLU A 290 10.85 -19.79 11.97
C GLU A 290 10.44 -18.40 12.47
N ARG A 291 10.34 -18.24 13.80
CA ARG A 291 10.03 -16.94 14.43
C ARG A 291 11.14 -15.93 14.17
N ASP A 292 12.40 -16.35 14.23
CA ASP A 292 13.54 -15.49 13.96
C ASP A 292 13.64 -15.12 12.47
N ALA A 293 13.36 -16.06 11.57
CA ALA A 293 13.26 -15.79 10.14
C ALA A 293 12.13 -14.80 9.83
N ALA A 294 10.94 -15.01 10.40
CA ALA A 294 9.81 -14.11 10.26
C ALA A 294 10.11 -12.71 10.81
N ARG A 295 10.75 -12.62 11.99
CA ARG A 295 11.20 -11.34 12.57
C ARG A 295 12.22 -10.64 11.68
N THR A 296 13.13 -11.38 11.05
CA THR A 296 14.12 -10.84 10.13
C THR A 296 13.47 -10.28 8.86
N ILE A 297 12.56 -11.04 8.25
CA ILE A 297 11.77 -10.59 7.10
C ILE A 297 10.96 -9.34 7.47
N CYS A 298 10.51 -9.23 8.74
CA CYS A 298 9.70 -8.12 9.25
C CYS A 298 10.50 -6.84 9.32
N ARG A 299 11.69 -6.93 9.92
CA ARG A 299 12.61 -5.81 10.04
C ARG A 299 13.15 -5.34 8.68
N ASN A 300 13.24 -6.26 7.72
CA ASN A 300 13.86 -6.02 6.43
C ASN A 300 12.81 -5.90 5.32
N GLN A 301 11.89 -4.94 5.45
CA GLN A 301 10.94 -4.59 4.38
C GLN A 301 11.28 -3.25 3.75
N LYS A 302 11.11 -3.18 2.43
CA LYS A 302 11.17 -1.95 1.64
C LYS A 302 9.76 -1.43 1.50
N ILE A 303 9.56 -0.20 1.91
CA ILE A 303 8.30 0.53 1.73
C ILE A 303 8.58 1.62 0.72
N ALA A 304 7.73 1.74 -0.29
CA ALA A 304 7.79 2.88 -1.21
C ALA A 304 7.41 4.15 -0.42
N THR A 305 8.36 5.07 -0.25
CA THR A 305 8.09 6.36 0.39
C THR A 305 7.46 7.30 -0.63
N THR A 306 6.21 7.66 -0.44
CA THR A 306 5.53 8.72 -1.19
C THR A 306 5.95 10.08 -0.62
N ASP A 307 7.11 10.63 -1.02
CA ASP A 307 7.63 12.00 -0.81
C ASP A 307 7.53 12.69 0.58
N ARG A 308 6.90 12.08 1.59
CA ARG A 308 6.66 12.63 2.93
C ARG A 308 7.83 12.44 3.88
N PHE A 309 8.77 11.55 3.54
CA PHE A 309 9.97 11.29 4.31
C PHE A 309 11.18 11.38 3.37
N GLN A 310 11.97 12.45 3.51
CA GLN A 310 13.25 12.55 2.83
C GLN A 310 14.28 11.72 3.60
N ASN A 311 15.05 10.89 2.88
CA ASN A 311 16.19 10.18 3.46
C ASN A 311 17.31 11.19 3.70
N PHE A 312 17.40 11.72 4.92
CA PHE A 312 18.51 12.58 5.29
C PHE A 312 19.78 11.75 5.49
N ARG A 313 20.89 12.22 4.92
CA ARG A 313 22.22 11.70 5.26
C ARG A 313 22.55 12.15 6.67
N VAL A 314 22.32 11.26 7.64
CA VAL A 314 22.62 11.51 9.07
C VAL A 314 24.07 11.95 9.27
N LEU A 315 24.99 11.44 8.44
CA LEU A 315 26.40 11.86 8.46
C LEU A 315 26.56 13.37 8.21
N ASP A 316 25.87 13.91 7.21
CA ASP A 316 25.97 15.32 6.82
C ASP A 316 25.40 16.23 7.93
N LEU A 317 24.27 15.83 8.52
CA LEU A 317 23.67 16.53 9.67
C LEU A 317 24.60 16.51 10.90
N MET A 318 25.21 15.36 11.19
CA MET A 318 26.16 15.22 12.29
C MET A 318 27.40 16.10 12.07
N LEU A 319 27.89 16.19 10.84
CA LEU A 319 29.07 16.97 10.49
C LEU A 319 28.79 18.48 10.63
N VAL A 320 27.65 18.94 10.11
CA VAL A 320 27.23 20.35 10.27
C VAL A 320 27.06 20.69 11.75
N PHE A 321 26.36 19.85 12.52
CA PHE A 321 26.14 20.10 13.94
C PHE A 321 27.45 20.13 14.74
N ALA A 322 28.34 19.17 14.50
CA ALA A 322 29.64 19.11 15.16
C ALA A 322 30.50 20.33 14.82
N LEU A 323 30.55 20.74 13.54
CA LEU A 323 31.33 21.90 13.11
C LEU A 323 30.78 23.19 13.72
N SER A 324 29.46 23.39 13.70
CA SER A 324 28.81 24.55 14.34
C SER A 324 29.08 24.59 15.84
N LEU A 325 28.97 23.45 16.54
CA LEU A 325 29.27 23.36 17.96
C LEU A 325 30.74 23.69 18.25
N CYS A 326 31.68 23.18 17.44
CA CYS A 326 33.10 23.51 17.57
C CYS A 326 33.35 25.01 17.39
N ILE A 327 32.73 25.66 16.40
CA ILE A 327 32.85 27.11 16.17
C ILE A 327 32.32 27.90 17.37
N ILE A 328 31.14 27.55 17.88
CA ILE A 328 30.51 28.21 19.03
C ILE A 328 31.37 28.04 20.29
N LEU A 329 31.81 26.81 20.59
CA LEU A 329 32.68 26.53 21.74
C LEU A 329 34.00 27.27 21.63
N THR A 330 34.60 27.31 20.43
CA THR A 330 35.82 28.08 20.19
C THR A 330 35.57 29.56 20.47
N SER A 331 34.48 30.14 19.96
CA SER A 331 34.15 31.55 20.21
C SER A 331 33.95 31.87 21.70
N LEU A 332 33.27 31.00 22.45
CA LEU A 332 32.98 31.22 23.87
C LEU A 332 34.22 31.02 24.76
N LEU A 333 35.09 30.09 24.38
CA LEU A 333 36.29 29.76 25.16
C LEU A 333 37.51 30.57 24.74
N LEU A 334 37.54 31.17 23.55
CA LEU A 334 38.70 31.89 23.02
C LEU A 334 39.20 32.95 24.00
N GLU A 335 38.31 33.81 24.49
CA GLU A 335 38.71 34.89 25.41
C GLU A 335 39.27 34.35 26.73
N ARG A 336 38.64 33.31 27.29
CA ARG A 336 39.11 32.66 28.53
C ARG A 336 40.45 31.96 28.32
N CYS A 337 40.60 31.21 27.23
CA CYS A 337 41.84 30.52 26.89
C CYS A 337 42.98 31.50 26.63
N VAL A 338 42.74 32.58 25.88
CA VAL A 338 43.73 33.63 25.62
C VAL A 338 44.16 34.31 26.92
N LYS A 339 43.20 34.66 27.80
CA LYS A 339 43.50 35.25 29.12
C LYS A 339 44.32 34.30 29.99
N ILE A 340 43.98 33.01 30.04
CA ILE A 340 44.75 32.00 30.82
C ILE A 340 46.17 31.83 30.27
N VAL A 341 46.31 31.71 28.94
CA VAL A 341 47.62 31.53 28.29
C VAL A 341 48.50 32.76 28.50
N ARG A 342 47.96 33.97 28.34
CA ARG A 342 48.71 35.23 28.54
C ARG A 342 49.09 35.47 30.00
N ARG A 343 48.22 35.11 30.96
CA ARG A 343 48.58 35.13 32.39
C ARG A 343 49.73 34.19 32.73
N ARG A 344 49.86 33.09 31.98
CA ARG A 344 50.92 32.08 32.20
C ARG A 344 52.20 32.36 31.40
N TRP A 345 52.11 33.10 30.30
CA TRP A 345 53.21 33.48 29.41
C TRP A 345 53.23 35.00 29.20
N VAL A 346 53.82 35.73 30.15
CA VAL A 346 53.86 37.19 30.13
C VAL A 346 54.92 37.66 29.13
N THR A 347 54.46 38.32 28.07
CA THR A 347 55.33 39.02 27.10
C THR A 347 54.95 40.50 27.07
N HIS A 348 55.95 41.37 26.99
CA HIS A 348 55.75 42.83 26.99
C HIS A 348 54.84 43.29 25.84
N THR A 349 55.02 42.72 24.65
CA THR A 349 54.17 42.96 23.48
C THR A 349 52.72 42.48 23.67
N GLY A 350 52.50 41.43 24.48
CA GLY A 350 51.17 40.90 24.78
C GLY A 350 50.35 41.85 25.66
N GLN A 351 50.98 42.44 26.67
CA GLN A 351 50.35 43.39 27.59
C GLN A 351 49.96 44.70 26.89
N SER A 352 50.81 45.25 26.02
CA SER A 352 50.47 46.47 25.27
C SER A 352 49.29 46.25 24.33
N ARG A 353 49.18 45.07 23.69
CA ARG A 353 48.05 44.74 22.80
C ARG A 353 46.77 44.44 23.55
N GLU A 354 46.86 43.92 24.76
CA GLU A 354 45.71 43.72 25.64
C GLU A 354 45.14 45.06 26.12
N LEU A 355 46.00 45.98 26.56
CA LEU A 355 45.57 47.33 26.91
C LEU A 355 44.90 48.05 25.73
N ALA A 356 45.47 47.93 24.52
CA ALA A 356 44.87 48.48 23.31
C ALA A 356 43.48 47.87 23.03
N TRP A 357 43.34 46.54 23.15
CA TRP A 357 42.06 45.85 22.98
C TRP A 357 41.00 46.28 24.01
N ASP A 358 41.41 46.43 25.27
CA ASP A 358 40.51 46.89 26.34
C ASP A 358 40.08 48.35 26.13
N MET A 359 40.96 49.19 25.57
CA MET A 359 40.66 50.58 25.23
C MET A 359 39.76 50.71 23.99
N ASP A 360 39.79 49.74 23.06
CA ASP A 360 38.88 49.70 21.91
C ASP A 360 37.48 49.15 22.27
N SER A 361 37.26 48.75 23.53
CA SER A 361 35.93 48.33 23.99
C SER A 361 34.90 49.45 23.85
N LYS A 362 33.71 49.12 23.35
CA LYS A 362 32.61 50.09 23.14
C LYS A 362 32.28 50.89 24.40
N PHE A 363 32.31 50.24 25.57
CA PHE A 363 32.02 50.90 26.83
C PHE A 363 33.13 51.87 27.26
N TRP A 364 34.39 51.54 26.93
CA TRP A 364 35.51 52.44 27.18
C TRP A 364 35.46 53.68 26.28
N LEU A 365 35.20 53.48 24.98
CA LEU A 365 35.03 54.58 24.03
C LEU A 365 33.86 55.50 24.41
N LEU A 366 32.74 54.92 24.83
CA LEU A 366 31.58 55.68 25.32
C LEU A 366 31.93 56.51 26.56
N HIS A 367 32.67 55.93 27.51
CA HIS A 367 33.16 56.66 28.68
C HIS A 367 34.06 57.84 28.30
N VAL A 368 35.00 57.64 27.37
CA VAL A 368 35.87 58.73 26.90
C VAL A 368 35.04 59.84 26.24
N ALA A 369 34.06 59.48 25.41
CA ALA A 369 33.18 60.44 24.76
C ALA A 369 32.31 61.23 25.76
N LEU A 370 31.66 60.55 26.71
CA LEU A 370 30.81 61.20 27.71
C LEU A 370 31.62 62.01 28.73
N GLY A 371 32.83 61.55 29.08
CA GLY A 371 33.78 62.31 29.89
C GLY A 371 34.20 63.63 29.23
N SER A 372 34.30 63.66 27.90
CA SER A 372 34.57 64.91 27.16
C SER A 372 33.43 65.93 27.21
N VAL A 373 32.20 65.47 27.49
CA VAL A 373 31.00 66.30 27.66
C VAL A 373 30.79 66.68 29.14
N GLY A 374 31.68 66.26 30.04
CA GLY A 374 31.62 66.60 31.47
C GLY A 374 30.74 65.67 32.30
N VAL A 375 30.26 64.55 31.74
CA VAL A 375 29.58 63.51 32.52
C VAL A 375 30.63 62.83 33.40
N GLY A 376 30.37 62.75 34.70
CA GLY A 376 31.28 62.17 35.70
C GLY A 376 30.86 62.56 37.13
N PRO A 377 31.52 62.06 38.18
CA PRO A 377 32.71 61.21 38.17
C PRO A 377 32.42 59.73 37.87
N TRP A 378 33.29 59.10 37.07
CA TRP A 378 33.20 57.68 36.71
C TRP A 378 34.00 56.82 37.68
N ARG A 379 33.45 55.68 38.07
CA ARG A 379 34.15 54.63 38.83
C ARG A 379 34.25 53.38 37.98
N ARG A 380 35.34 52.62 38.15
CA ARG A 380 35.41 51.23 37.64
C ARG A 380 34.49 50.38 38.51
N GLY A 381 33.31 50.03 38.00
CA GLY A 381 32.27 49.34 38.78
C GLY A 381 32.40 47.82 38.71
N GLY A 382 32.50 47.14 39.86
CA GLY A 382 32.40 45.68 40.00
C GLY A 382 33.27 45.09 41.12
N LYS A 383 32.72 44.21 41.97
CA LYS A 383 33.43 43.57 43.12
C LYS A 383 34.61 42.65 42.72
N THR A 384 34.93 42.54 41.44
CA THR A 384 36.08 41.77 40.94
C THR A 384 36.81 42.62 39.91
N MET A 385 38.14 42.61 39.97
CA MET A 385 39.09 43.48 39.27
C MET A 385 39.22 43.20 37.77
N ASP A 386 38.11 42.84 37.11
CA ASP A 386 37.99 42.52 35.67
C ASP A 386 36.88 43.37 34.98
N SER A 387 36.37 44.44 35.61
CA SER A 387 35.29 45.23 35.04
C SER A 387 35.78 46.30 34.05
N SER A 388 35.78 45.94 32.77
CA SER A 388 35.91 46.83 31.61
C SER A 388 34.70 47.75 31.38
N ILE A 389 33.77 47.80 32.34
CA ILE A 389 32.53 48.56 32.27
C ILE A 389 32.64 49.76 33.22
N PRO A 390 32.83 50.98 32.69
CA PRO A 390 32.81 52.20 33.48
C PRO A 390 31.38 52.50 33.93
N VAL A 391 31.20 52.79 35.22
CA VAL A 391 29.89 53.09 35.82
C VAL A 391 29.92 54.51 36.39
N VAL A 392 28.85 55.27 36.17
CA VAL A 392 28.66 56.60 36.77
C VAL A 392 27.86 56.42 38.06
N ASP A 393 28.28 57.05 39.15
CA ASP A 393 27.41 57.20 40.32
C ASP A 393 26.29 58.19 39.97
N GLU A 394 25.03 57.87 40.30
CA GLU A 394 23.88 58.74 39.99
C GLU A 394 24.17 60.22 40.33
N SER A 395 24.37 61.03 39.29
CA SER A 395 24.40 62.49 39.35
C SER A 395 23.27 63.03 38.48
N PRO A 396 22.65 64.17 38.84
CA PRO A 396 21.45 64.64 38.16
C PRO A 396 21.78 64.86 36.69
N LEU A 397 21.03 64.16 35.83
CA LEU A 397 21.14 64.24 34.39
C LEU A 397 21.13 65.72 33.98
N VAL A 398 22.13 66.08 33.17
CA VAL A 398 22.28 67.36 32.49
C VAL A 398 20.92 67.86 31.97
N ASP A 399 20.49 69.04 32.40
CA ASP A 399 19.34 69.72 31.81
C ASP A 399 19.67 69.98 30.33
N TRP A 400 19.01 69.22 29.44
CA TRP A 400 19.14 69.42 28.01
C TRP A 400 18.46 70.74 27.63
N PRO A 401 19.14 71.67 26.93
CA PRO A 401 18.46 72.81 26.35
C PRO A 401 17.51 72.30 25.24
N THR A 402 16.25 72.73 25.30
CA THR A 402 15.21 72.47 24.31
C THR A 402 15.56 72.95 22.91
#